data_AF-A0A0A5GB07-F1
#
_entry.id   AF-A0A0A5GB07-F1
#
_cell.length_a   1.000
_cell.length_b   1.000
_cell.length_c   1.000
_cell.angle_alpha   90.00
_cell.angle_beta   90.00
_cell.angle_gamma   90.00
#
_symmetry.space_group_name_H-M   'P 1'
#
loop_
_entity.id
_entity.type
_entity.pdbx_description
1 polymer ?
#
loop_
_entity_poly.entity_id
_entity_poly.type
_entity_poly.pdbx_seq_one_letter_code
_entity_poly.pdbx_strand_id
1 'polypeptide(L)'
;MGIKYDEKEIVNIFMKGDSLLTQQKYEQTIEKFLKVIELSENTNFSYLSGAYTNLAKATWEPDPLDLEKTEEALGYIKTALQLKPSNQAARSLAIPILVFMKDFSSAIKYFLELTSKEAINHSITYLNMMETLAIKGDPSIKQAVPAIEELYQSYKAIA
;
A
#
# COMPACT_ATOMS: atom_id res chain seq x y z
N MET A 1 -6.63 -33.68 -5.28
CA MET A 1 -5.18 -33.88 -5.50
C MET A 1 -4.63 -32.50 -5.83
N GLY A 2 -4.08 -31.80 -4.83
CA GLY A 2 -3.65 -30.41 -4.99
C GLY A 2 -2.41 -30.35 -5.85
N ILE A 3 -2.42 -29.56 -6.92
CA ILE A 3 -1.21 -29.26 -7.69
C ILE A 3 -0.31 -28.48 -6.73
N LYS A 4 0.74 -29.12 -6.24
CA LYS A 4 1.79 -28.47 -5.47
C LYS A 4 2.71 -27.80 -6.48
N TYR A 5 2.45 -26.55 -6.80
CA TYR A 5 3.35 -25.76 -7.64
C TYR A 5 4.72 -25.65 -6.96
N ASP A 6 5.78 -25.68 -7.77
CA ASP A 6 7.14 -25.48 -7.29
C ASP A 6 7.28 -24.04 -6.79
N GLU A 7 7.52 -23.86 -5.49
CA GLU A 7 7.72 -22.56 -4.87
C GLU A 7 8.80 -21.75 -5.60
N LYS A 8 9.83 -22.42 -6.14
CA LYS A 8 10.89 -21.77 -6.92
C LYS A 8 10.34 -21.12 -8.20
N GLU A 9 9.38 -21.76 -8.85
CA GLU A 9 8.72 -21.21 -10.03
C GLU A 9 7.93 -19.95 -9.67
N ILE A 10 7.15 -20.00 -8.59
CA ILE A 10 6.38 -18.85 -8.08
C ILE A 10 7.33 -17.69 -7.73
N VAL A 11 8.45 -17.97 -7.05
CA VAL A 11 9.49 -16.96 -6.76
C VAL A 11 10.06 -16.36 -8.05
N ASN A 12 10.36 -17.17 -9.07
CA ASN A 12 10.89 -16.65 -10.34
C ASN A 12 9.89 -15.71 -11.04
N ILE A 13 8.59 -16.05 -11.02
CA ILE A 13 7.53 -15.19 -11.57
C ILE A 13 7.45 -13.88 -10.77
N PHE A 14 7.50 -13.95 -9.44
CA PHE A 14 7.53 -12.78 -8.56
C PHE A 14 8.70 -11.85 -8.89
N MET A 15 9.92 -12.39 -8.95
CA MET A 15 11.13 -11.60 -9.25
C MET A 15 11.07 -10.97 -10.65
N LYS A 16 10.48 -11.66 -11.63
CA LYS A 16 10.25 -11.08 -12.96
C LYS A 16 9.25 -9.93 -12.91
N GLY A 17 8.15 -10.06 -12.16
CA GLY A 17 7.19 -8.98 -11.93
C GLY A 17 7.84 -7.76 -11.30
N ASP A 18 8.69 -7.97 -10.29
CA ASP A 18 9.43 -6.89 -9.61
C ASP A 18 10.40 -6.16 -10.54
N SER A 19 11.12 -6.91 -11.39
CA SER A 19 11.99 -6.34 -12.42
C SER A 19 11.22 -5.52 -13.46
N LEU A 20 10.03 -5.99 -13.87
CA LEU A 20 9.15 -5.28 -14.81
C LEU A 20 8.58 -4.00 -14.18
N LEU A 21 8.23 -4.05 -12.89
CA LEU A 21 7.77 -2.90 -12.13
C LEU A 21 8.84 -1.80 -12.04
N THR A 22 10.10 -2.18 -11.81
CA THR A 22 11.24 -1.25 -11.84
C THR A 22 11.42 -0.61 -13.22
N GLN A 23 11.02 -1.31 -14.29
CA GLN A 23 11.01 -0.80 -15.66
C GLN A 23 9.70 -0.07 -16.03
N GLN A 24 8.78 0.12 -15.09
CA GLN A 24 7.46 0.74 -15.29
C GLN A 24 6.61 0.06 -16.38
N LYS A 25 6.79 -1.26 -16.58
CA LYS A 25 6.00 -2.06 -17.53
C LYS A 25 4.75 -2.59 -16.85
N TYR A 26 3.84 -1.69 -16.50
CA TYR A 26 2.75 -1.93 -15.56
C TYR A 26 1.80 -3.06 -15.96
N GLU A 27 1.40 -3.18 -17.23
CA GLU A 27 0.49 -4.24 -17.67
C GLU A 27 1.13 -5.64 -17.51
N GLN A 28 2.41 -5.75 -17.88
CA GLN A 28 3.16 -7.00 -17.73
C GLN A 28 3.41 -7.32 -16.26
N THR A 29 3.65 -6.31 -15.44
CA THR A 29 3.78 -6.43 -13.99
C THR A 29 2.51 -6.99 -13.35
N ILE A 30 1.36 -6.42 -13.70
CA ILE A 30 0.04 -6.88 -13.22
C ILE A 30 -0.16 -8.36 -13.59
N GLU A 31 0.11 -8.74 -14.84
CA GLU A 31 0.01 -10.14 -15.29
C GLU A 31 0.87 -11.08 -14.41
N LYS A 32 2.10 -10.69 -14.08
CA LYS A 32 2.99 -11.53 -13.24
C LYS A 32 2.50 -11.65 -11.81
N PHE A 33 2.06 -10.57 -11.18
CA PHE A 33 1.59 -10.65 -9.80
C PHE A 33 0.23 -11.33 -9.66
N LEU A 34 -0.67 -11.16 -10.62
CA LEU A 34 -1.90 -11.98 -10.69
C LEU A 34 -1.57 -13.47 -10.83
N LYS A 35 -0.57 -13.81 -11.65
CA LYS A 35 -0.13 -15.21 -11.78
C LYS A 35 0.49 -15.75 -10.49
N VAL A 36 1.29 -14.95 -9.78
CA VAL A 36 1.82 -15.32 -8.44
C VAL A 36 0.67 -15.62 -7.48
N ILE A 37 -0.36 -14.77 -7.46
CA ILE A 37 -1.53 -14.94 -6.57
C ILE A 37 -2.26 -16.25 -6.90
N GLU A 38 -2.58 -16.48 -8.19
CA GLU A 38 -3.25 -17.70 -8.67
C GLU A 38 -2.47 -18.97 -8.28
N LEU A 39 -1.16 -18.99 -8.53
CA LEU A 39 -0.32 -20.16 -8.24
C LEU A 39 -0.07 -20.37 -6.74
N SER A 40 -0.24 -19.31 -5.94
CA SER A 40 -0.07 -19.35 -4.49
C SER A 40 -1.36 -19.77 -3.77
N GLU A 41 -2.48 -19.97 -4.46
CA GLU A 41 -3.72 -20.42 -3.86
C GLU A 41 -3.51 -21.73 -3.07
N ASN A 42 -3.86 -21.71 -1.78
CA ASN A 42 -3.67 -22.83 -0.84
C ASN A 42 -2.21 -23.20 -0.55
N THR A 43 -1.27 -22.28 -0.78
CA THR A 43 0.14 -22.42 -0.37
C THR A 43 0.48 -21.49 0.80
N ASN A 44 1.59 -21.78 1.49
CA ASN A 44 2.16 -20.87 2.50
C ASN A 44 3.21 -19.93 1.88
N PHE A 45 2.97 -19.44 0.65
CA PHE A 45 3.94 -18.63 -0.08
C PHE A 45 4.27 -17.33 0.66
N SER A 46 5.51 -17.23 1.12
CA SER A 46 5.95 -16.17 2.05
C SER A 46 5.93 -14.76 1.45
N TYR A 47 5.99 -14.63 0.12
CA TYR A 47 5.98 -13.35 -0.59
C TYR A 47 4.58 -12.90 -1.04
N LEU A 48 3.50 -13.62 -0.70
CA LEU A 48 2.16 -13.29 -1.17
C LEU A 48 1.71 -11.87 -0.77
N SER A 49 2.02 -11.44 0.47
CA SER A 49 1.77 -10.05 0.90
C SER A 49 2.55 -9.03 0.04
N GLY A 50 3.78 -9.36 -0.36
CA GLY A 50 4.58 -8.52 -1.27
C GLY A 50 3.99 -8.49 -2.69
N ALA A 51 3.44 -9.61 -3.17
CA ALA A 51 2.81 -9.68 -4.49
C ALA A 51 1.59 -8.75 -4.58
N TYR A 52 0.73 -8.76 -3.55
CA TYR A 52 -0.39 -7.81 -3.46
C TYR A 52 0.09 -6.36 -3.34
N THR A 53 1.20 -6.10 -2.64
CA THR A 53 1.77 -4.74 -2.52
C THR A 53 2.23 -4.22 -3.89
N ASN A 54 2.97 -5.04 -4.64
CA ASN A 54 3.48 -4.66 -5.94
C ASN A 54 2.38 -4.62 -7.02
N LEU A 55 1.36 -5.48 -6.90
CA LEU A 55 0.15 -5.39 -7.71
C LEU A 55 -0.57 -4.05 -7.48
N ALA A 56 -0.80 -3.66 -6.21
CA ALA A 56 -1.38 -2.36 -5.88
C ALA A 56 -0.60 -1.20 -6.51
N LYS A 57 0.73 -1.24 -6.38
CA LYS A 57 1.61 -0.21 -6.96
C LYS A 57 1.45 -0.14 -8.48
N ALA A 58 1.48 -1.30 -9.16
CA ALA A 58 1.34 -1.38 -10.60
C ALA A 58 -0.04 -0.98 -11.11
N THR A 59 -1.09 -1.17 -10.30
CA THR A 59 -2.46 -0.74 -10.60
C THR A 59 -2.62 0.78 -10.48
N TRP A 60 -1.99 1.41 -9.48
CA TRP A 60 -2.21 2.82 -9.17
C TRP A 60 -1.25 3.80 -9.88
N GLU A 61 0.04 3.48 -9.97
CA GLU A 61 1.04 4.40 -10.53
C GLU A 61 0.82 4.88 -11.98
N PRO A 62 0.27 4.07 -12.91
CA PRO A 62 0.06 4.53 -14.29
C PRO A 62 -0.89 5.71 -14.40
N ASP A 63 -1.93 5.73 -13.58
CA ASP A 63 -2.95 6.79 -13.55
C ASP A 63 -3.51 6.98 -12.13
N PRO A 64 -2.84 7.76 -11.28
CA PRO A 64 -3.28 8.02 -9.91
C PRO A 64 -4.62 8.77 -9.79
N LEU A 65 -5.15 9.30 -10.90
CA LEU A 65 -6.42 10.04 -10.93
C LEU A 65 -7.60 9.14 -11.30
N ASP A 66 -7.35 7.92 -11.78
CA ASP A 66 -8.38 6.92 -11.97
C ASP A 66 -8.84 6.41 -10.59
N LEU A 67 -10.05 6.84 -10.19
CA LEU A 67 -10.62 6.51 -8.89
C LEU A 67 -10.92 5.01 -8.75
N GLU A 68 -11.33 4.34 -9.83
CA GLU A 68 -11.60 2.90 -9.80
C GLU A 68 -10.30 2.13 -9.54
N LYS A 69 -9.22 2.49 -10.26
CA LYS A 69 -7.89 1.89 -10.05
C LYS A 69 -7.31 2.22 -8.69
N THR A 70 -7.58 3.42 -8.18
CA THR A 70 -7.16 3.84 -6.86
C THR A 70 -7.83 3.03 -5.75
N GLU A 71 -9.14 2.83 -5.84
CA GLU A 71 -9.89 1.97 -4.90
C GLU A 71 -9.45 0.51 -5.00
N GLU A 72 -9.21 0.00 -6.22
CA GLU A 72 -8.69 -1.34 -6.47
C GLU A 72 -7.32 -1.54 -5.78
N ALA A 73 -6.40 -0.59 -5.94
CA ALA A 73 -5.09 -0.62 -5.30
C ALA A 73 -5.17 -0.61 -3.76
N LEU A 74 -6.06 0.19 -3.17
CA LEU A 74 -6.32 0.16 -1.73
C LEU A 74 -6.87 -1.21 -1.27
N GLY A 75 -7.70 -1.85 -2.09
CA GLY A 75 -8.15 -3.22 -1.87
C GLY A 75 -6.99 -4.22 -1.79
N TYR A 76 -6.05 -4.17 -2.73
CA TYR A 76 -4.85 -5.01 -2.70
C TYR A 76 -3.95 -4.73 -1.51
N ILE A 77 -3.75 -3.46 -1.13
CA ILE A 77 -3.00 -3.07 0.07
C ILE A 77 -3.64 -3.65 1.34
N LYS A 78 -4.97 -3.58 1.45
CA LYS A 78 -5.70 -4.16 2.58
C LYS A 78 -5.46 -5.66 2.67
N THR A 79 -5.54 -6.38 1.54
CA THR A 79 -5.22 -7.81 1.48
C THR A 79 -3.76 -8.08 1.88
N ALA A 80 -2.81 -7.29 1.40
CA ALA A 80 -1.39 -7.41 1.77
C ALA A 80 -1.19 -7.28 3.28
N LEU A 81 -1.85 -6.32 3.92
CA LEU A 81 -1.77 -6.08 5.36
C LEU A 81 -2.52 -7.13 6.19
N GLN A 82 -3.61 -7.71 5.67
CA GLN A 82 -4.28 -8.85 6.30
C GLN A 82 -3.37 -10.10 6.33
N LEU A 83 -2.66 -10.35 5.23
CA LEU A 83 -1.71 -11.47 5.13
C LEU A 83 -0.47 -11.26 6.01
N LYS A 84 0.04 -10.03 6.05
CA LYS A 84 1.22 -9.67 6.84
C LYS A 84 1.04 -8.27 7.44
N PRO A 85 0.51 -8.19 8.67
CA PRO A 85 0.34 -6.91 9.36
C PRO A 85 1.65 -6.17 9.60
N SER A 86 2.82 -6.79 9.47
CA SER A 86 4.13 -6.12 9.58
C SER A 86 4.67 -5.59 8.24
N ASN A 87 3.92 -5.68 7.14
CA ASN A 87 4.37 -5.22 5.83
C ASN A 87 4.46 -3.68 5.78
N GLN A 88 5.67 -3.17 6.00
CA GLN A 88 5.99 -1.74 5.98
C GLN A 88 5.86 -1.12 4.58
N ALA A 89 6.14 -1.88 3.52
CA ALA A 89 6.02 -1.41 2.13
C ALA A 89 4.56 -1.15 1.76
N ALA A 90 3.65 -2.07 2.13
CA ALA A 90 2.20 -1.88 1.92
C ALA A 90 1.67 -0.63 2.63
N ARG A 91 2.06 -0.41 3.90
CA ARG A 91 1.69 0.82 4.63
C ARG A 91 2.24 2.07 3.96
N SER A 92 3.52 2.06 3.61
CA SER A 92 4.20 3.19 2.96
C SER A 92 3.53 3.55 1.62
N LEU A 93 3.08 2.55 0.85
CA LEU A 93 2.35 2.74 -0.41
C LEU A 93 0.93 3.29 -0.19
N ALA A 94 0.26 2.89 0.90
CA ALA A 94 -1.08 3.36 1.21
C ALA A 94 -1.13 4.88 1.48
N ILE A 95 -0.10 5.41 2.14
CA ILE A 95 -0.06 6.81 2.59
C ILE A 95 -0.23 7.82 1.45
N PRO A 96 0.57 7.80 0.36
CA PRO A 96 0.36 8.71 -0.76
C PRO A 96 -1.05 8.58 -1.34
N ILE A 97 -1.53 7.35 -1.54
CA ILE A 97 -2.87 7.09 -2.08
C ILE A 97 -3.96 7.73 -1.21
N LEU A 98 -3.89 7.53 0.10
CA LEU A 98 -4.85 8.08 1.06
C LEU A 98 -4.78 9.61 1.12
N VAL A 99 -3.58 10.19 1.02
CA VAL A 99 -3.41 11.65 0.92
C VAL A 99 -4.06 12.20 -0.35
N PHE A 100 -3.89 11.53 -1.49
CA PHE A 100 -4.57 11.91 -2.74
C PHE A 100 -6.09 11.81 -2.63
N MET A 101 -6.58 10.76 -1.98
CA MET A 101 -8.00 10.56 -1.68
C MET A 101 -8.53 11.46 -0.55
N LYS A 102 -7.66 12.28 0.06
CA LYS A 102 -7.95 13.15 1.21
C LYS A 102 -8.44 12.40 2.46
N ASP A 103 -8.17 11.10 2.56
CA ASP A 103 -8.34 10.32 3.79
C ASP A 103 -7.10 10.47 4.69
N PHE A 104 -6.98 11.67 5.26
CA PHE A 104 -5.83 12.06 6.07
C PHE A 104 -5.72 11.29 7.38
N SER A 105 -6.85 10.89 7.97
CA SER A 105 -6.87 10.15 9.22
C SER A 105 -6.27 8.76 9.04
N SER A 106 -6.67 8.04 7.98
CA SER A 106 -6.06 6.75 7.65
C SER A 106 -4.58 6.90 7.25
N ALA A 107 -4.23 7.94 6.50
CA ALA A 107 -2.84 8.22 6.13
C ALA A 107 -1.95 8.41 7.37
N ILE A 108 -2.36 9.24 8.33
CA ILE A 108 -1.64 9.46 9.59
C ILE A 108 -1.55 8.16 10.39
N LYS A 109 -2.65 7.40 10.50
CA LYS A 109 -2.64 6.12 11.22
C LYS A 109 -1.57 5.18 10.66
N TYR A 110 -1.53 4.98 9.34
CA TYR A 110 -0.52 4.10 8.74
C TYR A 110 0.89 4.66 8.88
N PHE A 111 1.08 5.98 8.84
CA PHE A 111 2.38 6.59 9.08
C PHE A 111 2.90 6.30 10.50
N LEU A 112 2.05 6.42 11.52
CA LEU A 112 2.43 6.16 12.92
C LEU A 112 2.73 4.69 13.20
N GLU A 113 2.28 3.77 12.35
CA GLU A 113 2.63 2.35 12.39
C GLU A 113 3.92 2.01 11.62
N LEU A 114 4.57 3.00 10.99
CA LEU A 114 5.85 2.79 10.32
C LEU A 114 6.99 2.69 11.33
N THR A 115 7.89 1.74 11.11
CA THR A 115 9.09 1.50 11.92
C THR A 115 10.37 1.54 11.10
N SER A 116 10.27 1.45 9.76
CA SER A 116 11.43 1.56 8.87
C SER A 116 11.73 3.03 8.55
N LYS A 117 13.00 3.45 8.73
CA LYS A 117 13.47 4.79 8.38
C LYS A 117 13.20 5.13 6.91
N GLU A 118 13.39 4.17 6.00
CA GLU A 118 13.13 4.37 4.57
C GLU A 118 11.65 4.64 4.29
N ALA A 119 10.76 3.84 4.88
CA ALA A 119 9.32 4.02 4.74
C ALA A 119 8.85 5.36 5.34
N ILE A 120 9.39 5.73 6.51
CA ILE A 120 9.11 7.02 7.16
C ILE A 120 9.53 8.18 6.26
N ASN A 121 10.76 8.13 5.74
CA ASN A 121 11.29 9.18 4.86
C ASN A 121 10.50 9.31 3.54
N HIS A 122 10.08 8.19 2.96
CA HIS A 122 9.21 8.23 1.78
C HIS A 122 7.84 8.86 2.10
N SER A 123 7.25 8.48 3.24
CA SER A 123 5.89 8.85 3.59
C SER A 123 5.77 10.31 4.08
N ILE A 124 6.80 10.85 4.73
CA ILE A 124 6.76 12.22 5.27
C ILE A 124 6.59 13.27 4.17
N THR A 125 7.15 13.02 2.97
CA THR A 125 6.98 13.92 1.81
C THR A 125 5.52 14.11 1.43
N TYR A 126 4.71 13.05 1.52
CA TYR A 126 3.27 13.13 1.22
C TYR A 126 2.47 13.76 2.34
N LEU A 127 2.85 13.52 3.61
CA LEU A 127 2.21 14.21 4.73
C LEU A 127 2.45 15.73 4.69
N ASN A 128 3.60 16.19 4.20
CA ASN A 128 3.84 17.63 4.01
C ASN A 128 2.87 18.27 3.00
N MET A 129 2.25 17.50 2.09
CA MET A 129 1.19 18.02 1.23
C MET A 129 -0.05 18.40 2.04
N MET A 130 -0.32 17.69 3.14
CA MET A 130 -1.43 18.03 4.05
C MET A 130 -1.21 19.37 4.74
N GLU A 131 0.03 19.70 5.11
CA GLU A 131 0.36 21.04 5.67
C GLU A 131 0.05 22.15 4.68
N THR A 132 0.40 21.94 3.41
CA THR A 132 0.09 22.90 2.33
C THR A 132 -1.42 23.09 2.17
N LEU A 133 -2.20 22.00 2.25
CA LEU A 133 -3.66 22.06 2.21
C LEU A 133 -4.25 22.75 3.45
N ALA A 134 -3.66 22.53 4.62
CA ALA A 134 -4.07 23.17 5.87
C ALA A 134 -3.86 24.70 5.82
N ILE A 135 -2.71 25.15 5.33
CA ILE A 135 -2.41 26.58 5.12
C ILE A 135 -3.42 27.22 4.16
N LYS A 136 -3.84 26.50 3.12
CA LYS A 136 -4.87 26.94 2.16
C LYS A 136 -6.30 26.85 2.71
N GLY A 137 -6.48 26.29 3.91
CA GLY A 137 -7.80 26.11 4.52
C GLY A 137 -8.69 25.09 3.80
N ASP A 138 -8.10 24.07 3.15
CA ASP A 138 -8.86 23.04 2.45
C ASP A 138 -9.87 22.35 3.41
N PRO A 139 -11.16 22.26 3.05
CA PRO A 139 -12.18 21.67 3.92
C PRO A 139 -11.88 20.24 4.38
N SER A 140 -11.16 19.45 3.58
CA SER A 140 -10.79 18.08 3.93
C SER A 140 -9.90 17.99 5.16
N ILE A 141 -9.04 19.00 5.40
CA ILE A 141 -8.23 19.07 6.61
C ILE A 141 -9.13 19.23 7.83
N LYS A 142 -10.12 20.13 7.76
CA LYS A 142 -11.08 20.37 8.85
C LYS A 142 -11.92 19.12 9.13
N GLN A 143 -12.33 18.40 8.10
CA GLN A 143 -13.10 17.16 8.22
C GLN A 143 -12.29 16.04 8.89
N ALA A 144 -10.97 16.01 8.69
CA ALA A 144 -10.09 15.01 9.29
C ALA A 144 -9.77 15.29 10.78
N VAL A 145 -9.94 16.53 11.26
CA VAL A 145 -9.56 16.94 12.64
C VAL A 145 -10.11 15.99 13.71
N PRO A 146 -11.41 15.67 13.77
CA PRO A 146 -11.94 14.83 14.86
C PRO A 146 -11.29 13.44 14.92
N ALA A 147 -11.06 12.82 13.75
CA ALA A 147 -10.43 11.51 13.68
C ALA A 147 -8.92 11.57 13.98
N ILE A 148 -8.25 12.68 13.65
CA ILE A 148 -6.85 12.93 14.06
C ILE A 148 -6.76 13.12 15.58
N GLU A 149 -7.71 13.84 16.18
CA GLU A 149 -7.78 14.02 17.64
C GLU A 149 -8.00 12.68 18.35
N GLU A 150 -8.91 11.84 17.85
CA GLU A 150 -9.13 10.49 18.37
C GLU A 150 -7.86 9.63 18.31
N LEU A 151 -7.18 9.64 17.15
CA LEU A 151 -5.89 8.96 16.99
C LEU A 151 -4.89 9.47 18.04
N TYR A 152 -4.74 10.78 18.19
CA TYR A 152 -3.83 11.36 19.18
C TYR A 152 -4.14 10.91 20.61
N GLN A 153 -5.42 10.89 21.02
CA GLN A 153 -5.79 10.40 22.36
C GLN A 153 -5.46 8.93 22.55
N SER A 154 -5.67 8.09 21.52
CA SER A 154 -5.35 6.66 21.60
C SER A 154 -3.86 6.40 21.85
N TYR A 155 -2.97 7.18 21.23
CA TYR A 155 -1.53 7.08 21.45
C TYR A 155 -1.11 7.59 22.83
N LYS A 156 -1.72 8.68 23.30
CA LYS A 156 -1.44 9.23 24.63
C LYS A 156 -1.80 8.26 25.75
N ALA A 157 -2.85 7.44 25.57
CA ALA A 157 -3.29 6.48 26.58
C ALA A 157 -2.35 5.27 26.75
N ILE A 158 -1.42 5.04 25.80
CA ILE A 158 -0.51 3.90 25.78
C ILE A 158 0.92 4.29 26.24
N ALA A 159 1.22 5.59 26.35
CA ALA A 159 2.50 6.15 26.80
C ALA A 159 2.51 6.43 28.31
#